data_AF-T1AY96-F1
#
_entry.id   AF-T1AY96-F1
#
_cell.length_a   1.000
_cell.length_b   1.000
_cell.length_c   1.000
_cell.angle_alpha   90.00
_cell.angle_beta   90.00
_cell.angle_gamma   90.00
#
_symmetry.space_group_name_H-M   'P 1'
#
loop_
_entity.id
_entity.type
_entity.pdbx_description
1 polymer ?
#
loop_
_entity_poly.entity_id
_entity_poly.type
_entity_poly.pdbx_seq_one_letter_code
_entity_poly.pdbx_strand_id
1 'polypeptide(L)'
;MATWAIGDIQGCYPELQRLIERLRFDPARDRLWFCGDLVNRGGQSLEVLRMVRDLGDRTVVTLGNHDLSLLAVAQRDEAAQARVNPELRGVLFAHDREPLLEWLRTRRLLYHDAALNYTLVHAGFAQRWNLKQAQRVATEIERELRGPQHARLLQ
;
A
#
# COMPACT_ATOMS: atom_id res chain seq x y z
N MET A 1 -14.72 0.69 -19.43
CA MET A 1 -13.60 0.88 -18.48
C MET A 1 -14.19 0.76 -17.10
N ALA A 2 -13.85 -0.32 -16.40
CA ALA A 2 -14.23 -0.51 -15.01
C ALA A 2 -13.12 0.00 -14.08
N THR A 3 -13.50 0.46 -12.89
CA THR A 3 -12.58 0.74 -11.78
C THR A 3 -13.03 -0.10 -10.60
N TRP A 4 -12.15 -0.99 -10.13
CA TRP A 4 -12.45 -1.88 -9.01
C TRP A 4 -11.69 -1.42 -7.77
N ALA A 5 -12.41 -1.08 -6.71
CA ALA A 5 -11.83 -0.82 -5.39
C ALA A 5 -11.83 -2.11 -4.57
N ILE A 6 -10.64 -2.51 -4.13
CA ILE A 6 -10.39 -3.71 -3.34
C ILE A 6 -9.92 -3.27 -1.96
N GLY A 7 -10.54 -3.83 -0.92
CA GLY A 7 -10.18 -3.57 0.47
C GLY A 7 -8.87 -4.23 0.89
N ASP A 8 -8.70 -4.37 2.20
CA ASP A 8 -7.56 -5.01 2.84
C ASP A 8 -7.25 -6.38 2.21
N ILE A 9 -5.99 -6.57 1.79
CA ILE A 9 -5.52 -7.84 1.24
C ILE A 9 -4.89 -8.68 2.34
N GLN A 10 -4.10 -8.05 3.21
CA GLN A 10 -3.51 -8.67 4.37
C GLN A 10 -2.79 -9.98 4.00
N GLY A 11 -1.92 -9.96 2.99
CA GLY A 11 -1.15 -11.14 2.58
C GLY A 11 -1.95 -12.29 1.94
N CYS A 12 -3.25 -12.13 1.67
CA CYS A 12 -4.10 -13.15 1.03
C CYS A 12 -3.84 -13.25 -0.49
N TYR A 13 -2.64 -13.71 -0.87
CA TYR A 13 -2.21 -13.77 -2.26
C TYR A 13 -3.11 -14.65 -3.16
N PRO A 14 -3.46 -15.90 -2.79
CA PRO A 14 -4.29 -16.76 -3.64
C PRO A 14 -5.71 -16.21 -3.83
N GLU A 15 -6.27 -15.55 -2.81
CA GLU A 15 -7.55 -14.86 -2.88
C GLU A 15 -7.49 -13.66 -3.84
N LEU A 16 -6.43 -12.86 -3.76
CA LEU A 16 -6.24 -11.72 -4.64
C LEU A 16 -6.11 -12.16 -6.11
N GLN A 17 -5.35 -13.22 -6.40
CA GLN A 17 -5.26 -13.78 -7.74
C GLN A 17 -6.63 -14.20 -8.28
N ARG A 18 -7.36 -15.03 -7.51
CA ARG A 18 -8.71 -15.48 -7.88
C ARG A 18 -9.69 -14.34 -8.06
N LEU A 19 -9.58 -13.28 -7.25
CA LEU A 19 -10.40 -12.08 -7.40
C LEU A 19 -10.10 -11.38 -8.72
N ILE A 20 -8.84 -11.08 -9.02
CA ILE A 20 -8.44 -10.38 -10.25
C ILE A 20 -8.85 -11.18 -11.50
N GLU A 21 -8.69 -12.51 -11.48
CA GLU A 21 -9.17 -13.40 -12.54
C GLU A 21 -10.69 -13.33 -12.70
N ARG A 22 -11.44 -13.37 -11.60
CA ARG A 22 -12.91 -13.30 -11.62
C ARG A 22 -13.43 -11.95 -12.14
N LEU A 23 -12.70 -10.87 -11.86
CA LEU A 23 -13.00 -9.54 -12.41
C LEU A 23 -12.72 -9.46 -13.92
N ARG A 24 -11.98 -10.43 -14.48
CA ARG A 24 -11.47 -10.41 -15.85
C ARG A 24 -10.73 -9.10 -16.14
N PHE A 25 -9.88 -8.69 -15.19
CA PHE A 25 -9.17 -7.43 -15.25
C PHE A 25 -8.31 -7.33 -16.52
N ASP A 26 -8.57 -6.30 -17.31
CA ASP A 26 -7.78 -5.96 -18.49
C ASP A 26 -6.92 -4.71 -18.19
N PRO A 27 -5.60 -4.83 -17.98
CA PRO A 27 -4.74 -3.69 -17.69
C PRO A 27 -4.66 -2.68 -18.85
N ALA A 28 -5.07 -3.03 -20.07
CA ALA A 28 -5.15 -2.05 -21.16
C ALA A 28 -6.37 -1.12 -21.02
N ARG A 29 -7.40 -1.54 -20.28
CA ARG A 29 -8.72 -0.87 -20.28
C ARG A 29 -9.22 -0.48 -18.89
N ASP A 30 -8.90 -1.25 -17.86
CA ASP A 30 -9.47 -1.14 -16.52
C ASP A 30 -8.47 -0.59 -15.52
N ARG A 31 -8.94 -0.34 -14.29
CA ARG A 31 -8.14 0.17 -13.18
C ARG A 31 -8.42 -0.61 -11.91
N LEU A 32 -7.38 -0.82 -11.10
CA LEU A 32 -7.48 -1.42 -9.77
C LEU A 32 -7.09 -0.39 -8.72
N TRP A 33 -7.90 -0.28 -7.68
CA TRP A 33 -7.66 0.57 -6.52
C TRP A 33 -7.53 -0.32 -5.29
N PHE A 34 -6.43 -0.22 -4.56
CA PHE A 34 -6.18 -0.96 -3.32
C PHE A 34 -6.24 -0.02 -2.12
N CYS A 35 -7.08 -0.37 -1.15
CA CYS A 35 -7.35 0.42 0.04
C CYS A 35 -6.33 0.20 1.18
N GLY A 36 -5.07 -0.07 0.84
CA GLY A 36 -4.01 -0.34 1.82
C GLY A 36 -4.12 -1.68 2.51
N ASP A 37 -3.26 -1.87 3.51
CA ASP A 37 -3.08 -3.12 4.24
C ASP A 37 -2.86 -4.28 3.26
N LEU A 38 -1.83 -4.13 2.43
CA LEU A 38 -1.39 -5.17 1.50
C LEU A 38 -0.74 -6.33 2.26
N VAL A 39 -0.08 -6.02 3.38
CA VAL A 39 0.70 -6.94 4.18
C VAL A 39 0.01 -7.34 5.48
N ASN A 40 0.59 -8.34 6.16
CA ASN A 40 0.23 -8.88 7.48
C ASN A 40 -0.95 -9.87 7.48
N ARG A 41 -0.90 -10.90 8.33
CA ARG A 41 -1.92 -11.92 8.66
C ARG A 41 -2.13 -13.08 7.67
N GLY A 42 -2.10 -12.85 6.36
CA GLY A 42 -2.47 -13.87 5.34
C GLY A 42 -1.34 -14.80 4.92
N GLY A 43 -0.13 -14.58 5.42
CA GLY A 43 1.02 -15.48 5.24
C GLY A 43 1.81 -15.30 3.94
N GLN A 44 1.31 -14.51 2.98
CA GLN A 44 1.97 -14.28 1.68
C GLN A 44 2.11 -12.79 1.31
N SER A 45 2.42 -11.95 2.31
CA SER A 45 2.68 -10.51 2.11
C SER A 45 3.72 -10.20 1.02
N LEU A 46 4.78 -11.00 0.91
CA LEU A 46 5.85 -10.76 -0.06
C LEU A 46 5.33 -10.93 -1.50
N GLU A 47 4.53 -11.97 -1.74
CA GLU A 47 3.89 -12.27 -3.01
C GLU A 47 2.85 -11.20 -3.37
N VAL A 48 2.06 -10.73 -2.39
CA VAL A 48 1.12 -9.61 -2.59
C VAL A 48 1.86 -8.34 -3.02
N LEU A 49 2.93 -7.95 -2.32
CA LEU A 49 3.69 -6.74 -2.66
C LEU A 49 4.26 -6.82 -4.08
N ARG A 50 4.85 -7.96 -4.45
CA ARG A 50 5.36 -8.18 -5.82
C ARG A 50 4.25 -8.08 -6.85
N MET A 51 3.15 -8.79 -6.64
CA MET A 51 2.00 -8.79 -7.56
C MET A 51 1.42 -7.39 -7.75
N VAL A 52 1.13 -6.67 -6.66
CA VAL A 52 0.51 -5.34 -6.74
C VAL A 52 1.45 -4.32 -7.37
N ARG A 53 2.77 -4.42 -7.12
CA ARG A 53 3.77 -3.62 -7.82
C ARG A 53 3.76 -3.89 -9.32
N ASP A 54 3.74 -5.17 -9.71
CA ASP A 54 3.89 -5.60 -11.10
C ASP A 54 2.61 -5.36 -11.95
N LEU A 55 1.46 -5.09 -11.32
CA LEU A 55 0.25 -4.61 -12.01
C LEU A 55 0.40 -3.20 -12.63
N GLY A 56 1.45 -2.45 -12.27
CA GLY A 56 1.85 -1.22 -12.95
C GLY A 56 0.91 -0.02 -12.81
N ASP A 57 1.01 0.92 -13.75
CA ASP A 57 0.46 2.29 -13.66
C ASP A 57 -1.07 2.38 -13.60
N ARG A 58 -1.77 1.30 -13.91
CA ARG A 58 -3.24 1.22 -13.82
C ARG A 58 -3.73 0.88 -12.42
N THR A 59 -2.80 0.75 -11.49
CA THR A 59 -3.06 0.45 -10.09
C THR A 59 -2.84 1.67 -9.21
N VAL A 60 -3.86 2.01 -8.42
CA VAL A 60 -3.76 3.00 -7.35
C VAL A 60 -3.69 2.27 -6.02
N VAL A 61 -2.72 2.62 -5.18
CA VAL A 61 -2.60 2.07 -3.82
C VAL A 61 -2.57 3.23 -2.84
N THR A 62 -3.44 3.19 -1.83
CA THR A 62 -3.28 3.98 -0.61
C THR A 62 -2.60 3.15 0.48
N LEU A 63 -1.77 3.76 1.31
CA LEU A 63 -1.10 3.10 2.44
C LEU A 63 -2.09 2.86 3.58
N GLY A 64 -2.10 1.64 4.10
CA GLY A 64 -2.78 1.27 5.34
C GLY A 64 -1.84 1.32 6.55
N ASN A 65 -2.39 1.08 7.74
CA ASN A 65 -1.59 1.11 8.97
C ASN A 65 -0.59 -0.05 9.06
N HIS A 66 -0.90 -1.23 8.50
CA HIS A 66 0.02 -2.36 8.47
C HIS A 66 1.17 -2.12 7.48
N ASP A 67 0.89 -1.43 6.36
CA ASP A 67 1.92 -1.03 5.40
C ASP A 67 2.90 -0.02 6.04
N LEU A 68 2.38 1.01 6.71
CA LEU A 68 3.19 1.99 7.45
C LEU A 68 3.99 1.34 8.59
N SER A 69 3.39 0.37 9.30
CA SER A 69 4.06 -0.38 10.36
C SER A 69 5.23 -1.20 9.83
N LEU A 70 5.08 -1.85 8.68
CA LEU A 70 6.17 -2.55 8.00
C LEU A 70 7.31 -1.59 7.63
N LEU A 71 6.97 -0.43 7.05
CA LEU A 71 7.97 0.59 6.70
C LEU A 71 8.72 1.11 7.92
N ALA A 72 8.06 1.29 9.07
CA ALA A 72 8.67 1.67 10.34
C ALA A 72 9.61 0.59 10.89
N VAL A 73 9.18 -0.68 10.88
CA VAL A 73 10.04 -1.80 11.30
C VAL A 73 11.28 -1.90 10.42
N ALA A 74 11.17 -1.64 9.12
CA ALA A 74 12.30 -1.68 8.19
C ALA A 74 13.42 -0.66 8.50
N GLN A 75 13.14 0.37 9.30
CA GLN A 75 14.13 1.36 9.77
C GLN A 75 14.89 0.92 11.03
N ARG A 76 14.43 -0.13 11.71
CA ARG A 76 15.03 -0.62 12.96
C ARG A 76 16.24 -1.50 12.67
N ASP A 77 17.02 -1.82 13.70
CA ASP A 77 18.10 -2.79 13.56
C ASP A 77 17.60 -4.20 13.20
N GLU A 78 18.50 -5.03 12.68
CA GLU A 78 18.18 -6.38 12.21
C GLU A 78 17.62 -7.26 13.34
N ALA A 79 18.10 -7.09 14.57
CA ALA A 79 17.63 -7.85 15.72
C ALA A 79 16.15 -7.55 16.04
N ALA A 80 15.73 -6.29 15.92
CA ALA A 80 14.33 -5.89 16.05
C ALA A 80 13.49 -6.39 14.87
N GLN A 81 14.02 -6.33 13.64
CA GLN A 81 13.36 -6.89 12.45
C GLN A 81 13.15 -8.40 12.59
N ALA A 82 14.11 -9.15 13.15
CA ALA A 82 14.00 -10.59 13.36
C ALA A 82 12.96 -11.01 14.40
N ARG A 83 12.43 -10.06 15.20
CA ARG A 83 11.41 -10.32 16.24
C ARG A 83 9.98 -10.12 15.76
N VAL A 84 9.76 -9.58 14.56
CA VAL A 84 8.39 -9.42 14.04
C VAL A 84 7.82 -10.76 13.58
N ASN A 85 6.52 -10.78 13.26
CA ASN A 85 5.86 -12.00 12.83
C ASN A 85 6.55 -12.62 11.58
N PRO A 86 6.47 -13.95 11.40
CA PRO A 86 7.18 -14.65 10.32
C PRO A 86 6.93 -14.10 8.92
N GLU A 87 5.72 -13.63 8.66
CA GLU A 87 5.33 -13.11 7.35
C GLU A 87 6.03 -11.78 7.02
N LEU A 88 6.02 -10.82 7.95
CA LEU A 88 6.73 -9.56 7.75
C LEU A 88 8.25 -9.77 7.69
N ARG A 89 8.80 -10.75 8.42
CA ARG A 89 10.21 -11.15 8.25
C ARG A 89 10.48 -11.62 6.82
N GLY A 90 9.56 -12.37 6.21
CA GLY A 90 9.67 -12.77 4.80
C GLY A 90 9.90 -11.58 3.87
N VAL A 91 9.21 -10.45 4.10
CA VAL A 91 9.42 -9.21 3.35
C VAL A 91 10.74 -8.53 3.73
N LEU A 92 11.01 -8.40 5.03
CA LEU A 92 12.20 -7.70 5.55
C LEU A 92 13.52 -8.40 5.24
N PHE A 93 13.53 -9.68 4.92
CA PHE A 93 14.75 -10.44 4.60
C PHE A 93 14.74 -10.96 3.16
N ALA A 94 13.78 -10.53 2.33
CA ALA A 94 13.75 -10.85 0.92
C ALA A 94 14.95 -10.22 0.20
N HIS A 95 15.49 -10.92 -0.81
CA HIS A 95 16.58 -10.42 -1.65
C HIS A 95 16.23 -9.12 -2.39
N ASP A 96 14.95 -8.92 -2.70
CA ASP A 96 14.38 -7.75 -3.37
C ASP A 96 13.65 -6.80 -2.40
N ARG A 97 13.97 -6.86 -1.09
CA ARG A 97 13.32 -6.01 -0.07
C ARG A 97 13.40 -4.52 -0.38
N GLU A 98 14.55 -4.04 -0.86
CA GLU A 98 14.81 -2.61 -1.04
C GLU A 98 13.87 -2.00 -2.08
N PRO A 99 13.81 -2.52 -3.33
CA PRO A 99 12.87 -1.98 -4.32
C PRO A 99 11.40 -2.15 -3.90
N LEU A 100 11.05 -3.20 -3.14
CA LEU A 100 9.67 -3.38 -2.66
C LEU A 100 9.29 -2.34 -1.60
N LEU A 101 10.14 -2.13 -0.60
CA LEU A 101 9.92 -1.15 0.47
C LEU A 101 9.97 0.28 -0.06
N GLU A 102 10.86 0.56 -1.02
CA GLU A 102 10.91 1.84 -1.71
C GLU A 102 9.63 2.08 -2.50
N TRP A 103 9.19 1.10 -3.30
CA TRP A 103 7.92 1.19 -4.02
C TRP A 103 6.74 1.44 -3.07
N LEU A 104 6.64 0.68 -1.97
CA LEU A 104 5.56 0.80 -1.01
C LEU A 104 5.55 2.20 -0.38
N ARG A 105 6.71 2.69 0.06
CA ARG A 105 6.87 4.03 0.66
C ARG A 105 6.42 5.18 -0.26
N THR A 106 6.49 5.00 -1.58
CA THR A 106 6.06 6.03 -2.53
C THR A 106 4.55 6.06 -2.81
N ARG A 107 3.79 5.07 -2.30
CA ARG A 107 2.33 4.99 -2.46
C ARG A 107 1.63 6.16 -1.75
N ARG A 108 0.37 6.38 -2.09
CA ARG A 108 -0.40 7.54 -1.61
C ARG A 108 -0.95 7.26 -0.21
N LEU A 109 -1.30 8.29 0.55
CA LEU A 109 -2.17 8.16 1.72
C LEU A 109 -3.63 8.42 1.35
N LEU A 110 -3.85 9.26 0.34
CA LEU A 110 -5.16 9.58 -0.18
C LEU A 110 -5.10 9.72 -1.69
N TYR A 111 -6.08 9.14 -2.37
CA TYR A 111 -6.29 9.33 -3.79
C TYR A 111 -7.69 9.84 -4.06
N HIS A 112 -7.83 10.86 -4.89
CA HIS A 112 -9.13 11.36 -5.34
C HIS A 112 -9.18 11.34 -6.86
N ASP A 113 -10.24 10.74 -7.39
CA ASP A 113 -10.56 10.76 -8.82
C ASP A 113 -11.67 11.78 -9.06
N ALA A 114 -11.33 12.89 -9.71
CA ALA A 114 -12.27 13.97 -9.96
C ALA A 114 -13.35 13.61 -11.00
N ALA A 115 -13.06 12.69 -11.92
CA ALA A 115 -14.01 12.28 -12.96
C ALA A 115 -15.08 11.35 -12.38
N LEU A 116 -14.68 10.44 -11.50
CA LEU A 116 -15.61 9.55 -10.80
C LEU A 116 -16.22 10.21 -9.54
N ASN A 117 -15.61 11.28 -9.03
CA ASN A 117 -15.94 11.92 -7.75
C ASN A 117 -15.87 10.95 -6.56
N TYR A 118 -14.84 10.08 -6.56
CA TYR A 118 -14.56 9.15 -5.46
C TYR A 118 -13.21 9.45 -4.82
N THR A 119 -13.12 9.18 -3.52
CA THR A 119 -11.89 9.29 -2.75
C THR A 119 -11.57 7.94 -2.13
N LEU A 120 -10.36 7.45 -2.36
CA LEU A 120 -9.79 6.26 -1.74
C LEU A 120 -8.88 6.70 -0.60
N VAL A 121 -9.10 6.13 0.57
CA VAL A 121 -8.31 6.31 1.80
C VAL A 121 -8.58 5.11 2.70
N HIS A 122 -7.55 4.61 3.38
CA HIS A 122 -7.65 3.37 4.16
C HIS A 122 -8.68 3.45 5.30
N ALA A 123 -8.56 4.43 6.19
CA ALA A 123 -9.40 4.55 7.40
C ALA A 123 -10.46 5.67 7.34
N GLY A 124 -10.70 6.24 6.15
CA GLY A 124 -11.47 7.49 6.03
C GLY A 124 -10.69 8.73 6.51
N PHE A 125 -11.36 9.87 6.57
CA PHE A 125 -10.82 11.08 7.20
C PHE A 125 -11.86 11.73 8.11
N ALA A 126 -11.37 12.47 9.12
CA ALA A 126 -12.21 13.05 10.16
C ALA A 126 -13.28 13.99 9.57
N GLN A 127 -14.49 13.97 10.12
CA GLN A 127 -15.63 14.79 9.65
C GLN A 127 -15.33 16.30 9.61
N ARG A 128 -14.42 16.77 10.47
CA ARG A 128 -13.96 18.16 10.51
C ARG A 128 -13.10 18.58 9.30
N TRP A 129 -12.67 17.63 8.48
CA TRP A 129 -11.86 17.90 7.31
C TRP A 129 -12.72 17.84 6.05
N ASN A 130 -12.60 18.87 5.22
CA ASN A 130 -13.02 18.77 3.84
C ASN A 130 -11.95 18.05 2.99
N LEU A 131 -12.34 17.64 1.78
CA LEU A 131 -11.45 16.91 0.85
C LEU A 131 -10.14 17.67 0.59
N LYS A 132 -10.19 19.00 0.40
CA LYS A 132 -9.00 19.81 0.11
C LYS A 132 -8.00 19.81 1.28
N GLN A 133 -8.51 19.87 2.52
CA GLN A 133 -7.68 19.77 3.72
C GLN A 133 -7.04 18.38 3.83
N ALA A 134 -7.82 17.32 3.63
CA ALA A 134 -7.33 15.95 3.66
C ALA A 134 -6.26 15.70 2.59
N GLN A 135 -6.49 16.16 1.35
CA GLN A 135 -5.51 16.08 0.26
C GLN A 135 -4.21 16.83 0.56
N ARG A 136 -4.31 18.02 1.16
CA ARG A 136 -3.12 18.82 1.53
C ARG A 136 -2.26 18.08 2.54
N VAL A 137 -2.86 17.59 3.63
CA VAL A 137 -2.13 16.87 4.70
C VAL A 137 -1.56 15.56 4.16
N ALA A 138 -2.32 14.80 3.37
CA ALA A 138 -1.82 13.58 2.72
C ALA A 138 -0.61 13.88 1.84
N THR A 139 -0.67 14.94 1.02
CA THR A 139 0.44 15.32 0.13
C THR A 139 1.69 15.73 0.91
N GLU A 140 1.53 16.41 2.04
CA GLU A 140 2.64 16.81 2.92
C GLU A 140 3.36 15.59 3.50
N ILE A 141 2.61 14.66 4.08
CA ILE A 141 3.16 13.43 4.66
C ILE A 141 3.76 12.53 3.56
N GLU A 142 3.08 12.38 2.42
CA GLU A 142 3.60 11.62 1.28
C GLU A 142 4.92 12.19 0.75
N ARG A 143 5.09 13.51 0.75
CA ARG A 143 6.35 14.15 0.33
C ARG A 143 7.47 13.81 1.30
N GLU A 144 7.22 13.81 2.60
CA GLU A 144 8.20 13.40 3.60
C GLU A 144 8.53 11.91 3.50
N LEU A 145 7.50 11.07 3.34
CA LEU A 145 7.67 9.64 3.10
C LEU A 145 8.51 9.36 1.86
N ARG A 146 8.34 10.11 0.76
CA ARG A 146 9.15 9.95 -0.46
C ARG A 146 10.57 10.51 -0.32
N GLY A 147 10.78 11.46 0.59
CA GLY A 147 12.04 12.16 0.78
C GLY A 147 13.16 11.32 1.39
N PRO A 148 14.41 11.84 1.37
CA PRO A 148 15.57 11.16 1.94
C PRO A 148 15.53 11.07 3.48
N GLN A 149 14.70 11.88 4.15
CA GLN A 149 14.57 11.92 5.61
C GLN A 149 13.36 11.12 6.13
N HIS A 150 12.76 10.27 5.30
CA HIS A 150 11.56 9.49 5.64
C HIS A 150 11.71 8.66 6.93
N ALA A 151 12.92 8.20 7.25
CA ALA A 151 13.21 7.46 8.47
C ALA A 151 12.77 8.21 9.74
N ARG A 152 12.84 9.56 9.77
CA ARG A 152 12.41 10.36 10.94
C ARG A 152 10.90 10.34 11.17
N LEU A 153 10.12 10.23 10.10
CA LEU A 153 8.66 10.13 10.15
C LEU A 153 8.19 8.74 10.57
N LEU A 154 9.04 7.73 10.34
CA LEU A 154 8.76 6.31 10.57
C LEU A 154 9.40 5.76 11.87
N GLN A 155 10.02 6.64 12.68
CA GLN A 155 10.63 6.31 13.97
C GLN A 155 9.60 6.29 15.11
#